data_AF-A0A8S9M6M1-F1
#
_entry.id   AF-A0A8S9M6M1-F1
#
_cell.length_a   1.000
_cell.length_b   1.000
_cell.length_c   1.000
_cell.angle_alpha   90.00
_cell.angle_beta   90.00
_cell.angle_gamma   90.00
#
_symmetry.space_group_name_H-M   'P 1'
#
loop_
_entity.id
_entity.type
_entity.pdbx_description
1 polymer ?
#
loop_
_entity_poly.entity_id
_entity_poly.type
_entity_poly.pdbx_seq_one_letter_code
_entity_poly.pdbx_strand_id
1 'polypeptide(L)'
;MPRTNTSTYSSSITHSKNIVDSDNQNELAGLKQRLDELKEKLDLSHKETRIVGVYGMPGIGKTTLVKRLYDEWKHKFQRHVHLVNIRDMSNAYGAQSLQRIVLKSLLSDTYNEISDDMNYETMESELLQKKVFLVFDDVSSKNQVHSLLDNHKWIRKGSRVVISTRNRTAISQLEYTYAVPSLDLADSLNRFSFYAFKDHNCPRPGNLRDLSTKFVDYARGNPQALKILGRELLSGDEDHWSQRLDTLAQIPSPRIQDLLRKSYDELSEQQREAFFVVACFFRSGDEYYVRSLVDSADPDNSTDDTASEIRDLADKLLISISSGRVEMHDLWSTFAKKLGSSFSAESSQGNYMIWDHDTFASMAKNKRMRFVNQTRKNDQSNLKNSVSSVINPCYAVFLLVLS
;
A
#
# COMPACT_ATOMS: atom_id res chain seq x y z
N MET A 1 -48.67 -42.88 12.78
CA MET A 1 -48.31 -41.45 12.88
C MET A 1 -47.51 -41.24 14.16
N PRO A 2 -46.36 -40.53 14.19
CA PRO A 2 -45.31 -40.41 13.16
C PRO A 2 -43.86 -40.52 13.75
N ARG A 3 -42.86 -40.41 12.84
CA ARG A 3 -41.40 -40.16 13.00
C ARG A 3 -40.50 -41.39 13.22
N THR A 4 -39.30 -41.55 12.66
CA THR A 4 -38.42 -40.82 11.71
C THR A 4 -37.22 -41.73 11.39
N ASN A 5 -36.67 -41.62 10.17
CA ASN A 5 -35.28 -41.83 9.70
C ASN A 5 -34.31 -42.81 10.41
N THR A 6 -33.57 -43.60 9.63
CA THR A 6 -32.10 -43.48 9.56
C THR A 6 -31.48 -44.26 8.38
N SER A 7 -30.42 -43.64 7.86
CA SER A 7 -29.57 -43.98 6.72
C SER A 7 -28.63 -45.16 6.95
N THR A 8 -28.27 -45.86 5.88
CA THR A 8 -27.03 -46.63 5.78
C THR A 8 -26.27 -46.14 4.54
N TYR A 9 -25.19 -45.39 4.75
CA TYR A 9 -24.18 -45.11 3.74
C TYR A 9 -22.99 -46.06 3.98
N SER A 10 -22.78 -46.97 3.05
CA SER A 10 -21.57 -47.78 2.94
C SER A 10 -20.60 -47.13 1.96
N SER A 11 -19.33 -47.27 2.29
CA SER A 11 -18.14 -46.74 1.66
C SER A 11 -17.94 -47.13 0.19
N SER A 12 -17.27 -46.25 -0.55
CA SER A 12 -16.38 -46.64 -1.64
C SER A 12 -15.27 -45.60 -1.78
N ILE A 13 -14.09 -46.00 -1.32
CA ILE A 13 -12.81 -45.33 -1.53
C ILE A 13 -12.46 -45.53 -3.01
N THR A 14 -12.26 -44.43 -3.75
CA THR A 14 -11.50 -44.47 -5.00
C THR A 14 -10.32 -43.54 -4.90
N HIS A 15 -9.15 -44.14 -5.08
CA HIS A 15 -7.84 -43.54 -5.14
C HIS A 15 -7.72 -42.77 -6.46
N SER A 16 -7.65 -41.44 -6.43
CA SER A 16 -7.21 -40.64 -7.58
C SER A 16 -6.12 -39.68 -7.12
N LYS A 17 -4.87 -40.11 -7.36
CA LYS A 17 -3.67 -39.28 -7.31
C LYS A 17 -3.62 -38.38 -8.56
N ASN A 18 -3.20 -37.13 -8.35
CA ASN A 18 -2.52 -36.23 -9.30
C ASN A 18 -3.36 -35.44 -10.33
N ILE A 19 -4.25 -34.55 -9.86
CA ILE A 19 -4.65 -33.32 -10.59
C ILE A 19 -4.78 -32.14 -9.60
N VAL A 20 -3.73 -31.90 -8.83
CA VAL A 20 -3.56 -30.68 -8.04
C VAL A 20 -2.09 -30.35 -8.21
N ASP A 21 -1.72 -29.29 -8.96
CA ASP A 21 -0.52 -28.48 -8.66
C ASP A 21 -0.08 -27.44 -9.73
N SER A 22 -0.58 -27.41 -10.97
CA SER A 22 -0.16 -26.36 -11.92
C SER A 22 -0.89 -25.02 -11.72
N ASP A 23 -2.21 -25.05 -11.56
CA ASP A 23 -3.05 -23.84 -11.50
C ASP A 23 -2.81 -22.98 -10.26
N ASN A 24 -2.33 -23.60 -9.16
CA ASN A 24 -2.04 -22.89 -7.92
C ASN A 24 -0.62 -22.28 -7.91
N GLN A 25 0.33 -22.83 -8.70
CA GLN A 25 1.71 -22.33 -8.69
C GLN A 25 1.87 -20.99 -9.38
N ASN A 26 1.14 -20.74 -10.47
CA ASN A 26 1.17 -19.46 -11.17
C ASN A 26 0.49 -18.34 -10.37
N GLU A 27 -0.56 -18.65 -9.58
CA GLU A 27 -1.14 -17.70 -8.62
C GLU A 27 -0.19 -17.37 -7.45
N LEU A 28 0.72 -18.29 -7.12
CA LEU A 28 1.70 -18.17 -6.04
C LEU A 28 3.11 -17.82 -6.56
N ALA A 29 3.25 -17.42 -7.83
CA ALA A 29 4.53 -16.99 -8.43
C ALA A 29 5.23 -15.94 -7.55
N GLY A 30 6.52 -16.14 -7.28
CA GLY A 30 7.35 -15.32 -6.39
C GLY A 30 6.99 -15.35 -4.91
N LEU A 31 5.87 -15.97 -4.48
CA LEU A 31 5.46 -15.98 -3.08
C LEU A 31 6.37 -16.86 -2.22
N LYS A 32 6.81 -18.02 -2.76
CA LYS A 32 7.62 -18.98 -2.02
C LYS A 32 8.94 -18.37 -1.56
N GLN A 33 9.68 -17.74 -2.47
CA GLN A 33 10.93 -17.06 -2.15
C GLN A 33 10.72 -15.99 -1.07
N ARG A 34 9.74 -15.10 -1.27
CA ARG A 34 9.44 -14.03 -0.30
C ARG A 34 9.06 -14.56 1.08
N LEU A 35 8.37 -15.70 1.11
CA LEU A 35 7.99 -16.37 2.33
C LEU A 35 9.20 -16.95 3.04
N ASP A 36 10.11 -17.59 2.32
CA ASP A 36 11.34 -18.13 2.89
C ASP A 36 12.27 -17.03 3.42
N GLU A 37 12.42 -15.91 2.71
CA GLU A 37 13.13 -14.71 3.18
C GLU A 37 12.52 -14.12 4.46
N LEU A 38 11.18 -14.03 4.54
CA LEU A 38 10.49 -13.56 5.74
C LEU A 38 10.67 -14.53 6.92
N LYS A 39 10.62 -15.85 6.67
CA LYS A 39 10.85 -16.89 7.68
C LYS A 39 12.27 -16.80 8.24
N GLU A 40 13.27 -16.54 7.39
CA GLU A 40 14.65 -16.36 7.79
C GLU A 40 14.81 -15.15 8.73
N LYS A 41 14.21 -14.00 8.37
CA LYS A 41 14.22 -12.80 9.25
C LYS A 41 13.58 -13.06 10.61
N LEU A 42 12.50 -13.84 10.65
CA LEU A 42 11.84 -14.23 11.89
C LEU A 42 12.62 -15.27 12.70
N ASP A 43 13.44 -16.10 12.05
CA ASP A 43 14.27 -17.16 12.64
C ASP A 43 13.55 -17.90 13.78
N LEU A 44 12.79 -18.95 13.47
CA LEU A 44 12.09 -19.73 14.50
C LEU A 44 13.00 -20.31 15.58
N SER A 45 14.30 -20.48 15.31
CA SER A 45 15.26 -21.07 16.25
C SER A 45 15.79 -20.07 17.28
N HIS A 46 15.66 -18.76 17.00
CA HIS A 46 16.17 -17.70 17.87
C HIS A 46 15.55 -17.74 19.28
N LYS A 47 16.37 -17.54 20.30
CA LYS A 47 15.92 -17.57 21.70
C LYS A 47 15.15 -16.31 22.11
N GLU A 48 15.52 -15.16 21.57
CA GLU A 48 14.80 -13.89 21.83
C GLU A 48 13.52 -13.79 21.01
N THR A 49 12.63 -12.90 21.44
CA THR A 49 11.47 -12.48 20.65
C THR A 49 11.93 -11.71 19.43
N ARG A 50 11.36 -12.00 18.26
CA ARG A 50 11.60 -11.21 17.03
C ARG A 50 10.31 -10.57 16.55
N ILE A 51 10.37 -9.27 16.31
CA ILE A 51 9.27 -8.45 15.78
C ILE A 51 9.73 -7.91 14.44
N VAL A 52 9.06 -8.33 13.36
CA VAL A 52 9.44 -7.98 11.99
C VAL A 52 8.38 -7.09 11.35
N GLY A 53 8.77 -5.89 10.94
CA GLY A 53 7.95 -5.00 10.15
C GLY A 53 8.03 -5.33 8.65
N VAL A 54 6.93 -5.81 8.07
CA VAL A 54 6.77 -6.12 6.65
C VAL A 54 6.11 -4.93 5.94
N TYR A 55 6.80 -4.31 5.00
CA TYR A 55 6.29 -3.12 4.31
C TYR A 55 6.46 -3.19 2.80
N GLY A 56 5.73 -2.34 2.07
CA GLY A 56 5.70 -2.34 0.62
C GLY A 56 4.46 -1.65 0.06
N MET A 57 4.50 -1.30 -1.22
CA MET A 57 3.43 -0.58 -1.92
C MET A 57 2.06 -1.27 -1.81
N PRO A 58 0.92 -0.55 -1.90
CA PRO A 58 -0.39 -1.19 -2.06
C PRO A 58 -0.40 -2.22 -3.21
N GLY A 59 -1.01 -3.38 -2.99
CA GLY A 59 -1.09 -4.44 -3.99
C GLY A 59 0.14 -5.36 -4.11
N ILE A 60 1.26 -5.05 -3.45
CA ILE A 60 2.53 -5.82 -3.56
C ILE A 60 2.46 -7.26 -3.01
N GLY A 61 1.42 -7.56 -2.21
CA GLY A 61 1.20 -8.91 -1.66
C GLY A 61 1.49 -9.09 -0.16
N LYS A 62 1.64 -8.01 0.62
CA LYS A 62 1.89 -8.07 2.09
C LYS A 62 0.89 -8.96 2.84
N THR A 63 -0.40 -8.65 2.73
CA THR A 63 -1.49 -9.42 3.38
C THR A 63 -1.44 -10.89 3.00
N THR A 64 -1.23 -11.21 1.71
CA THR A 64 -1.09 -12.59 1.23
C THR A 64 0.11 -13.28 1.86
N LEU A 65 1.25 -12.59 1.94
CA LEU A 65 2.48 -13.12 2.50
C LEU A 65 2.34 -13.43 4.00
N VAL A 66 1.88 -12.46 4.79
CA VAL A 66 1.75 -12.64 6.25
C VAL A 66 0.65 -13.64 6.61
N LYS A 67 -0.42 -13.70 5.82
CA LYS A 67 -1.46 -14.73 5.97
C LYS A 67 -0.90 -16.12 5.69
N ARG A 68 -0.13 -16.29 4.62
CA ARG A 68 0.47 -17.59 4.28
C ARG A 68 1.43 -18.06 5.37
N LEU A 69 2.27 -17.15 5.87
CA LEU A 69 3.12 -17.41 7.02
C LEU A 69 2.30 -17.82 8.25
N TYR A 70 1.21 -17.10 8.54
CA TYR A 70 0.34 -17.43 9.66
C TYR A 70 -0.19 -18.85 9.58
N ASP A 71 -0.75 -19.23 8.44
CA ASP A 71 -1.30 -20.56 8.22
C ASP A 71 -0.25 -21.67 8.35
N GLU A 72 1.00 -21.41 7.91
CA GLU A 72 2.10 -22.37 8.03
C GLU A 72 2.69 -22.47 9.45
N TRP A 73 2.58 -21.45 10.28
CA TRP A 73 3.25 -21.41 11.58
C TRP A 73 2.32 -21.49 12.79
N LYS A 74 1.02 -21.22 12.64
CA LYS A 74 0.07 -21.19 13.77
C LYS A 74 0.13 -22.46 14.63
N HIS A 75 0.20 -23.64 14.02
CA HIS A 75 0.27 -24.93 14.72
C HIS A 75 1.59 -25.17 15.49
N LYS A 76 2.62 -24.35 15.28
CA LYS A 76 3.90 -24.41 16.01
C LYS A 76 3.85 -23.63 17.33
N PHE A 77 2.78 -22.88 17.59
CA PHE A 77 2.59 -22.07 18.78
C PHE A 77 1.29 -22.46 19.46
N GLN A 78 1.29 -22.52 20.80
CA GLN A 78 0.06 -22.82 21.56
C GLN A 78 -0.91 -21.63 21.59
N ARG A 79 -0.39 -20.42 21.40
CA ARG A 79 -1.18 -19.18 21.37
C ARG A 79 -0.78 -18.39 20.15
N HIS A 80 -1.76 -18.07 19.32
CA HIS A 80 -1.51 -17.33 18.10
C HIS A 80 -2.72 -16.51 17.70
N VAL A 81 -2.48 -15.37 17.08
CA VAL A 81 -3.55 -14.49 16.58
C VAL A 81 -3.11 -13.85 15.27
N HIS A 82 -4.04 -13.79 14.33
CA HIS A 82 -3.94 -12.96 13.14
C HIS A 82 -5.04 -11.90 13.17
N LEU A 83 -4.67 -10.66 13.45
CA LEU A 83 -5.58 -9.51 13.34
C LEU A 83 -5.42 -8.85 11.98
N VAL A 84 -6.52 -8.74 11.24
CA VAL A 84 -6.57 -8.18 9.89
C VAL A 84 -7.25 -6.82 9.87
N ASN A 85 -6.85 -5.91 8.98
CA ASN A 85 -7.45 -4.57 8.86
C ASN A 85 -7.38 -3.77 10.17
N ILE A 86 -6.21 -3.77 10.83
CA ILE A 86 -6.01 -3.06 12.11
C ILE A 86 -6.32 -1.57 12.00
N ARG A 87 -5.98 -0.95 10.87
CA ARG A 87 -6.35 0.43 10.55
C ARG A 87 -7.85 0.67 10.72
N ASP A 88 -8.70 -0.15 10.11
CA ASP A 88 -10.15 0.02 10.16
C ASP A 88 -10.68 -0.27 11.57
N MET A 89 -10.14 -1.30 12.26
CA MET A 89 -10.48 -1.58 13.66
C MET A 89 -10.13 -0.42 14.59
N SER A 90 -8.94 0.16 14.43
CA SER A 90 -8.48 1.29 15.23
C SER A 90 -9.35 2.52 15.02
N ASN A 91 -9.84 2.76 13.80
CA ASN A 91 -10.74 3.87 13.50
C ASN A 91 -12.14 3.65 14.11
N ALA A 92 -12.61 2.40 14.16
CA ALA A 92 -13.91 2.06 14.72
C ALA A 92 -13.95 2.02 16.25
N TYR A 93 -12.92 1.47 16.89
CA TYR A 93 -12.91 1.17 18.33
C TYR A 93 -11.86 1.95 19.13
N GLY A 94 -11.03 2.75 18.46
CA GLY A 94 -9.89 3.44 19.06
C GLY A 94 -8.65 2.54 19.20
N ALA A 95 -7.46 3.13 19.10
CA ALA A 95 -6.19 2.40 19.18
C ALA A 95 -6.00 1.68 20.53
N GLN A 96 -6.46 2.28 21.63
CA GLN A 96 -6.33 1.72 22.98
C GLN A 96 -7.07 0.38 23.15
N SER A 97 -8.13 0.14 22.35
CA SER A 97 -8.91 -1.10 22.39
C SER A 97 -8.17 -2.28 21.74
N LEU A 98 -7.15 -2.02 20.90
CA LEU A 98 -6.45 -3.06 20.14
C LEU A 98 -5.75 -4.07 21.06
N GLN A 99 -5.12 -3.61 22.15
CA GLN A 99 -4.46 -4.49 23.11
C GLN A 99 -5.45 -5.49 23.70
N ARG A 100 -6.58 -4.99 24.20
CA ARG A 100 -7.64 -5.80 24.81
C ARG A 100 -8.15 -6.86 23.82
N ILE A 101 -8.34 -6.50 22.55
CA ILE A 101 -8.74 -7.43 21.48
C ILE A 101 -7.70 -8.54 21.31
N VAL A 102 -6.40 -8.19 21.25
CA VAL A 102 -5.31 -9.18 21.13
C VAL A 102 -5.28 -10.12 22.32
N LEU A 103 -5.27 -9.58 23.54
CA LEU A 103 -5.15 -10.38 24.75
C LEU A 103 -6.34 -11.32 24.92
N LYS A 104 -7.57 -10.83 24.67
CA LYS A 104 -8.76 -11.68 24.68
C LYS A 104 -8.67 -12.79 23.63
N SER A 105 -8.22 -12.47 22.42
CA SER A 105 -8.09 -13.45 21.35
C SER A 105 -7.05 -14.54 21.63
N LEU A 106 -5.98 -14.23 22.39
CA LEU A 106 -4.96 -15.21 22.77
C LEU A 106 -5.38 -16.13 23.92
N LEU A 107 -6.41 -15.73 24.66
CA LEU A 107 -6.89 -16.40 25.88
C LEU A 107 -8.25 -17.09 25.68
N SER A 108 -8.88 -16.96 24.52
CA SER A 108 -10.20 -17.52 24.22
C SER A 108 -10.27 -19.03 24.38
N ASP A 109 -9.17 -19.74 24.13
CA ASP A 109 -9.11 -21.20 24.29
C ASP A 109 -8.87 -21.63 25.74
N THR A 110 -8.46 -20.69 26.61
CA THR A 110 -8.21 -20.92 28.04
C THR A 110 -9.43 -20.57 28.89
N TYR A 111 -10.23 -19.59 28.47
CA TYR A 111 -11.41 -19.13 29.18
C TYR A 111 -12.61 -19.08 28.24
N ASN A 112 -13.68 -19.82 28.58
CA ASN A 112 -14.92 -19.85 27.79
C ASN A 112 -15.60 -18.48 27.68
N GLU A 113 -15.45 -17.62 28.70
CA GLU A 113 -15.85 -16.21 28.68
C GLU A 113 -14.77 -15.38 29.37
N ILE A 114 -14.11 -14.48 28.63
CA ILE A 114 -13.23 -13.48 29.23
C ILE A 114 -14.11 -12.30 29.63
N SER A 115 -14.52 -12.30 30.90
CA SER A 115 -15.31 -11.22 31.48
C SER A 115 -14.60 -9.88 31.31
N ASP A 116 -15.38 -8.81 31.22
CA ASP A 116 -14.80 -7.47 31.13
C ASP A 116 -14.06 -7.03 32.42
N ASP A 117 -14.27 -7.79 33.50
CA ASP A 117 -13.71 -7.61 34.84
C ASP A 117 -12.38 -8.38 35.06
N MET A 118 -11.92 -9.17 34.09
CA MET A 118 -10.62 -9.86 34.22
C MET A 118 -9.50 -8.81 34.24
N ASN A 119 -8.75 -8.74 35.36
CA ASN A 119 -7.65 -7.79 35.52
C ASN A 119 -6.53 -8.06 34.48
N TYR A 120 -6.01 -6.98 33.89
CA TYR A 120 -4.94 -7.01 32.89
C TYR A 120 -3.72 -7.80 33.38
N GLU A 121 -3.28 -7.59 34.63
CA GLU A 121 -2.11 -8.26 35.20
C GLU A 121 -2.23 -9.80 35.20
N THR A 122 -3.44 -10.31 35.42
CA THR A 122 -3.72 -11.75 35.38
C THR A 122 -3.59 -12.29 33.96
N MET A 123 -4.11 -11.54 32.97
CA MET A 123 -4.01 -11.91 31.55
C MET A 123 -2.56 -11.90 31.08
N GLU A 124 -1.77 -10.90 31.47
CA GLU A 124 -0.34 -10.81 31.14
C GLU A 124 0.45 -11.98 31.72
N SER A 125 0.23 -12.29 33.00
CA SER A 125 0.90 -13.38 33.71
C SER A 125 0.62 -14.74 33.06
N GLU A 126 -0.62 -14.95 32.60
CA GLU A 126 -1.04 -16.16 31.90
C GLU A 126 -0.42 -16.24 30.50
N LEU A 127 -0.30 -15.12 29.78
CA LEU A 127 0.34 -15.08 28.46
C LEU A 127 1.84 -15.32 28.50
N LEU A 128 2.50 -14.90 29.59
CA LEU A 128 3.91 -15.18 29.83
C LEU A 128 4.22 -16.68 30.00
N GLN A 129 3.22 -17.52 30.25
CA GLN A 129 3.41 -18.97 30.36
C GLN A 129 3.70 -19.64 29.01
N LYS A 130 3.42 -19.02 27.86
CA LYS A 130 3.57 -19.66 26.54
C LYS A 130 4.14 -18.69 25.51
N LYS A 131 4.90 -19.22 24.55
CA LYS A 131 5.34 -18.42 23.39
C LYS A 131 4.11 -18.11 22.53
N VAL A 132 4.04 -16.89 22.03
CA VAL A 132 2.96 -16.44 21.15
C VAL A 132 3.47 -16.24 19.72
N PHE A 133 2.57 -16.40 18.76
CA PHE A 133 2.79 -15.98 17.38
C PHE A 133 1.71 -15.02 16.92
N LEU A 134 2.11 -13.79 16.61
CA LEU A 134 1.21 -12.68 16.33
C LEU A 134 1.43 -12.17 14.92
N VAL A 135 0.34 -12.00 14.18
CA VAL A 135 0.35 -11.34 12.88
C VAL A 135 -0.64 -10.19 12.92
N PHE A 136 -0.13 -8.98 12.69
CA PHE A 136 -0.86 -7.74 12.71
C PHE A 136 -0.84 -7.15 11.30
N ASP A 137 -1.95 -7.27 10.57
CA ASP A 137 -2.06 -6.87 9.17
C ASP A 137 -2.71 -5.49 9.00
N ASP A 138 -2.13 -4.71 8.08
CA ASP A 138 -2.57 -3.37 7.68
C ASP A 138 -2.53 -2.32 8.82
N VAL A 139 -1.41 -2.26 9.55
CA VAL A 139 -1.12 -1.21 10.53
C VAL A 139 -0.73 0.09 9.81
N SER A 140 -1.23 1.24 10.26
CA SER A 140 -1.01 2.55 9.62
C SER A 140 -0.20 3.56 10.44
N SER A 141 -0.03 3.37 11.76
CA SER A 141 0.68 4.34 12.62
C SER A 141 1.50 3.72 13.74
N LYS A 142 2.49 4.47 14.25
CA LYS A 142 3.28 4.11 15.44
C LYS A 142 2.40 3.91 16.67
N ASN A 143 1.35 4.73 16.83
CA ASN A 143 0.43 4.65 17.94
C ASN A 143 -0.30 3.30 17.98
N GLN A 144 -0.71 2.77 16.82
CA GLN A 144 -1.30 1.43 16.74
C GLN A 144 -0.31 0.34 17.15
N VAL A 145 0.95 0.43 16.68
CA VAL A 145 2.00 -0.53 17.10
C VAL A 145 2.21 -0.46 18.60
N HIS A 146 2.32 0.75 19.17
CA HIS A 146 2.48 0.94 20.60
C HIS A 146 1.29 0.36 21.38
N SER A 147 0.05 0.61 20.97
CA SER A 147 -1.13 0.05 21.61
C SER A 147 -1.23 -1.48 21.47
N LEU A 148 -0.81 -2.07 20.35
CA LEU A 148 -0.84 -3.53 20.17
C LEU A 148 0.18 -4.23 21.07
N LEU A 149 1.31 -3.59 21.32
CA LEU A 149 2.48 -4.22 21.89
C LEU A 149 2.73 -3.82 23.35
N ASP A 150 2.36 -2.61 23.75
CA ASP A 150 2.44 -2.05 25.11
C ASP A 150 3.71 -2.47 25.88
N ASN A 151 4.87 -2.05 25.36
CA ASN A 151 6.21 -2.40 25.87
C ASN A 151 6.53 -3.91 25.94
N HIS A 152 5.74 -4.75 25.29
CA HIS A 152 5.90 -6.20 25.16
C HIS A 152 5.84 -6.98 26.47
N LYS A 153 5.31 -6.41 27.56
CA LYS A 153 5.39 -7.01 28.91
C LYS A 153 4.74 -8.39 29.01
N TRP A 154 3.67 -8.61 28.25
CA TRP A 154 2.93 -9.87 28.20
C TRP A 154 3.48 -10.88 27.18
N ILE A 155 4.48 -10.51 26.38
CA ILE A 155 5.04 -11.36 25.33
C ILE A 155 6.20 -12.19 25.90
N ARG A 156 5.98 -13.49 26.06
CA ARG A 156 7.03 -14.41 26.50
C ARG A 156 8.24 -14.37 25.55
N LYS A 157 9.45 -14.36 26.11
CA LYS A 157 10.70 -14.48 25.35
C LYS A 157 10.68 -15.67 24.37
N GLY A 158 11.14 -15.44 23.15
CA GLY A 158 11.16 -16.43 22.07
C GLY A 158 9.86 -16.48 21.27
N SER A 159 8.99 -15.48 21.42
CA SER A 159 7.78 -15.29 20.61
C SER A 159 8.10 -14.67 19.24
N ARG A 160 7.13 -14.70 18.32
CA ARG A 160 7.28 -14.13 16.97
C ARG A 160 6.14 -13.17 16.69
N VAL A 161 6.48 -12.00 16.17
CA VAL A 161 5.50 -10.96 15.82
C VAL A 161 5.80 -10.44 14.42
N VAL A 162 4.76 -10.34 13.61
CA VAL A 162 4.84 -9.80 12.25
C VAL A 162 3.86 -8.65 12.14
N ILE A 163 4.33 -7.50 11.67
CA ILE A 163 3.51 -6.30 11.46
C ILE A 163 3.58 -5.93 10.00
N SER A 164 2.44 -6.01 9.31
CA SER A 164 2.30 -5.58 7.92
C SER A 164 1.87 -4.11 7.88
N THR A 165 2.54 -3.30 7.06
CA THR A 165 2.22 -1.87 6.91
C THR A 165 2.51 -1.35 5.50
N ARG A 166 1.93 -0.20 5.17
CA ARG A 166 2.24 0.60 3.98
C ARG A 166 3.00 1.87 4.32
N ASN A 167 3.26 2.09 5.62
CA ASN A 167 3.88 3.30 6.14
C ASN A 167 5.10 2.91 6.96
N ARG A 168 6.30 3.18 6.43
CA ARG A 168 7.58 2.86 7.08
C ARG A 168 7.70 3.53 8.45
N THR A 169 7.14 4.73 8.61
CA THR A 169 7.16 5.42 9.92
C THR A 169 6.47 4.59 10.99
N ALA A 170 5.42 3.80 10.69
CA ALA A 170 4.71 3.01 11.69
C ALA A 170 5.60 1.95 12.37
N ILE A 171 6.67 1.53 11.70
CA ILE A 171 7.59 0.48 12.13
C ILE A 171 9.03 0.99 12.27
N SER A 172 9.27 2.30 12.26
CA SER A 172 10.64 2.86 12.28
C SER A 172 11.42 2.53 13.56
N GLN A 173 10.71 2.20 14.64
CA GLN A 173 11.26 1.78 15.93
C GLN A 173 11.63 0.30 15.99
N LEU A 174 11.31 -0.49 14.96
CA LEU A 174 11.58 -1.93 14.94
C LEU A 174 13.00 -2.21 14.41
N GLU A 175 13.71 -3.10 15.07
CA GLU A 175 15.05 -3.54 14.67
C GLU A 175 15.03 -4.30 13.33
N TYR A 176 14.00 -5.14 13.12
CA TYR A 176 13.90 -5.99 11.94
C TYR A 176 12.79 -5.52 11.02
N THR A 177 13.14 -5.26 9.76
CA THR A 177 12.17 -4.96 8.71
C THR A 177 12.40 -5.81 7.46
N TYR A 178 11.35 -5.97 6.67
CA TYR A 178 11.33 -6.67 5.40
C TYR A 178 10.54 -5.86 4.38
N ALA A 179 11.23 -5.26 3.41
CA ALA A 179 10.60 -4.69 2.24
C ALA A 179 10.16 -5.82 1.32
N VAL A 180 8.87 -5.94 1.04
CA VAL A 180 8.37 -6.95 0.11
C VAL A 180 8.80 -6.56 -1.31
N PRO A 181 9.66 -7.37 -1.97
CA PRO A 181 10.13 -7.03 -3.31
C PRO A 181 9.00 -7.13 -4.34
N SER A 182 9.15 -6.45 -5.47
CA SER A 182 8.32 -6.66 -6.67
C SER A 182 8.54 -8.06 -7.24
N LEU A 183 7.61 -8.53 -8.08
CA LEU A 183 7.84 -9.77 -8.83
C LEU A 183 8.91 -9.50 -9.88
N ASP A 184 9.77 -10.47 -10.14
CA ASP A 184 10.67 -10.40 -11.28
C ASP A 184 9.89 -10.49 -12.59
N LEU A 185 10.56 -10.31 -13.73
CA LEU A 185 9.93 -10.33 -15.03
C LEU A 185 9.24 -11.67 -15.32
N ALA A 186 9.86 -12.79 -14.95
CA ALA A 186 9.34 -14.13 -15.24
C ALA A 186 8.07 -14.41 -14.43
N ASP A 187 8.11 -14.19 -13.13
CA ASP A 187 6.96 -14.33 -12.23
C ASP A 187 5.84 -13.35 -12.58
N SER A 188 6.20 -12.13 -13.01
CA SER A 188 5.22 -11.13 -13.44
C SER A 188 4.49 -11.57 -14.70
N LEU A 189 5.22 -12.08 -15.70
CA LEU A 189 4.64 -12.63 -16.93
C LEU A 189 3.75 -13.83 -16.63
N ASN A 190 4.21 -14.77 -15.79
CA ASN A 190 3.42 -15.93 -15.38
C ASN A 190 2.12 -15.50 -14.69
N ARG A 191 2.22 -14.57 -13.75
CA ARG A 191 1.06 -14.07 -13.01
C ARG A 191 0.07 -13.33 -13.89
N PHE A 192 0.55 -12.45 -14.77
CA PHE A 192 -0.31 -11.75 -15.72
C PHE A 192 -0.99 -12.74 -16.66
N SER A 193 -0.23 -13.65 -17.25
CA SER A 193 -0.71 -14.65 -18.21
C SER A 193 -1.77 -15.56 -17.60
N PHE A 194 -1.56 -15.97 -16.33
CA PHE A 194 -2.54 -16.75 -15.59
C PHE A 194 -3.92 -16.09 -15.56
N TYR A 195 -4.00 -14.76 -15.50
CA TYR A 195 -5.28 -14.07 -15.49
C TYR A 195 -5.75 -13.59 -16.87
N ALA A 196 -4.83 -13.45 -17.82
CA ALA A 196 -5.10 -12.92 -19.16
C ALA A 196 -5.52 -13.98 -20.19
N PHE A 197 -5.07 -15.23 -20.02
CA PHE A 197 -5.34 -16.32 -20.95
C PHE A 197 -6.25 -17.38 -20.33
N LYS A 198 -7.17 -17.92 -21.15
CA LYS A 198 -8.15 -18.94 -20.72
C LYS A 198 -7.49 -20.26 -20.30
N ASP A 199 -6.35 -20.59 -20.90
CA ASP A 199 -5.57 -21.77 -20.59
C ASP A 199 -4.53 -21.53 -19.49
N HIS A 200 -4.53 -20.34 -18.87
CA HIS A 200 -3.66 -19.95 -17.77
C HIS A 200 -2.14 -20.05 -18.07
N ASN A 201 -1.78 -20.17 -19.34
CA ASN A 201 -0.42 -20.38 -19.78
C ASN A 201 0.20 -19.11 -20.37
N CYS A 202 1.53 -19.02 -20.28
CA CYS A 202 2.33 -17.94 -20.86
C CYS A 202 2.03 -17.81 -22.36
N PRO A 203 1.94 -16.58 -22.91
CA PRO A 203 1.58 -16.38 -24.31
C PRO A 203 2.53 -17.13 -25.24
N ARG A 204 1.93 -17.74 -26.26
CA ARG A 204 2.63 -18.33 -27.41
C ARG A 204 3.49 -17.23 -28.10
N PRO A 205 4.60 -17.59 -28.77
CA PRO A 205 5.45 -16.62 -29.46
C PRO A 205 4.63 -15.78 -30.46
N GLY A 206 4.86 -14.46 -30.50
CA GLY A 206 4.14 -13.49 -31.34
C GLY A 206 3.84 -12.18 -30.61
N ASN A 207 3.00 -11.32 -31.20
CA ASN A 207 2.66 -10.00 -30.68
C ASN A 207 2.10 -10.00 -29.25
N LEU A 208 1.34 -11.04 -28.88
CA LEU A 208 0.78 -11.18 -27.52
C LEU A 208 1.85 -11.24 -26.43
N ARG A 209 3.04 -11.78 -26.73
CA ARG A 209 4.16 -11.79 -25.79
C ARG A 209 4.72 -10.38 -25.57
N ASP A 210 4.85 -9.61 -26.64
CA ASP A 210 5.34 -8.23 -26.57
C ASP A 210 4.34 -7.33 -25.85
N LEU A 211 3.04 -7.48 -26.14
CA LEU A 211 1.97 -6.78 -25.44
C LEU A 211 1.95 -7.14 -23.94
N SER A 212 2.06 -8.43 -23.60
CA SER A 212 2.13 -8.89 -22.21
C SER A 212 3.30 -8.25 -21.47
N THR A 213 4.46 -8.14 -22.12
CA THR A 213 5.65 -7.50 -21.54
C THR A 213 5.39 -6.03 -21.24
N LYS A 214 4.74 -5.28 -22.15
CA LYS A 214 4.39 -3.87 -21.91
C LYS A 214 3.39 -3.68 -20.75
N PHE A 215 2.40 -4.56 -20.60
CA PHE A 215 1.51 -4.54 -19.43
C PHE A 215 2.23 -4.88 -18.13
N VAL A 216 3.16 -5.84 -18.18
CA VAL A 216 4.03 -6.19 -17.04
C VAL A 216 4.93 -5.02 -16.66
N ASP A 217 5.53 -4.34 -17.63
CA ASP A 217 6.37 -3.16 -17.42
C ASP A 217 5.59 -2.03 -16.76
N TYR A 218 4.35 -1.80 -17.18
CA TYR A 218 3.47 -0.83 -16.53
C TYR A 218 3.18 -1.18 -15.06
N ALA A 219 2.95 -2.47 -14.77
CA ALA A 219 2.67 -2.93 -13.41
C ALA A 219 3.93 -3.05 -12.53
N ARG A 220 5.14 -3.06 -13.12
CA ARG A 220 6.45 -3.20 -12.46
C ARG A 220 6.49 -4.27 -11.35
N GLY A 221 5.90 -5.42 -11.65
CA GLY A 221 5.86 -6.55 -10.72
C GLY A 221 4.90 -6.41 -9.55
N ASN A 222 3.94 -5.47 -9.59
CA ASN A 222 2.85 -5.37 -8.60
C ASN A 222 1.82 -6.51 -8.83
N PRO A 223 1.72 -7.52 -7.93
CA PRO A 223 0.91 -8.71 -8.14
C PRO A 223 -0.59 -8.44 -8.33
N GLN A 224 -1.15 -7.45 -7.63
CA GLN A 224 -2.58 -7.13 -7.77
C GLN A 224 -2.87 -6.36 -9.06
N ALA A 225 -1.99 -5.43 -9.46
CA ALA A 225 -2.15 -4.73 -10.73
C ALA A 225 -2.09 -5.71 -11.91
N LEU A 226 -1.12 -6.63 -11.92
CA LEU A 226 -1.00 -7.69 -12.94
C LEU A 226 -2.27 -8.53 -13.03
N LYS A 227 -2.85 -8.92 -11.88
CA LYS A 227 -4.11 -9.67 -11.81
C LYS A 227 -5.29 -8.88 -12.39
N ILE A 228 -5.40 -7.60 -12.06
CA ILE A 228 -6.47 -6.74 -12.56
C ILE A 228 -6.35 -6.58 -14.08
N LEU A 229 -5.16 -6.24 -14.57
CA LEU A 229 -4.91 -6.05 -16.01
C LEU A 229 -5.14 -7.33 -16.80
N GLY A 230 -4.63 -8.48 -16.33
CA GLY A 230 -4.88 -9.75 -16.99
C GLY A 230 -6.38 -10.05 -17.10
N ARG A 231 -7.14 -9.85 -16.02
CA ARG A 231 -8.60 -10.04 -16.04
C ARG A 231 -9.34 -9.08 -16.97
N GLU A 232 -8.86 -7.84 -17.14
CA GLU A 232 -9.46 -6.89 -18.10
C GLU A 232 -9.31 -7.35 -19.55
N LEU A 233 -8.23 -8.07 -19.83
CA LEU A 233 -7.85 -8.51 -21.17
C LEU A 233 -8.31 -9.94 -21.51
N LEU A 234 -8.86 -10.65 -20.51
CA LEU A 234 -9.32 -12.02 -20.67
C LEU A 234 -10.38 -12.11 -21.77
N SER A 235 -10.11 -12.93 -22.77
CA SER A 235 -10.95 -13.12 -23.98
C SER A 235 -10.91 -11.99 -25.01
N GLY A 236 -10.04 -10.98 -24.85
CA GLY A 236 -9.74 -10.00 -25.89
C GLY A 236 -8.76 -10.53 -26.94
N ASP A 237 -8.84 -10.00 -28.15
CA ASP A 237 -7.88 -10.26 -29.23
C ASP A 237 -6.67 -9.29 -29.20
N GLU A 238 -5.71 -9.47 -30.10
CA GLU A 238 -4.49 -8.63 -30.14
C GLU A 238 -4.80 -7.14 -30.34
N ASP A 239 -5.83 -6.83 -31.13
CA ASP A 239 -6.27 -5.45 -31.40
C ASP A 239 -6.85 -4.81 -30.13
N HIS A 240 -7.70 -5.54 -29.40
CA HIS A 240 -8.22 -5.11 -28.12
C HIS A 240 -7.10 -4.83 -27.10
N TRP A 241 -6.11 -5.72 -27.03
CA TRP A 241 -4.97 -5.55 -26.12
C TRP A 241 -4.14 -4.31 -26.45
N SER A 242 -3.88 -4.10 -27.75
CA SER A 242 -3.14 -2.92 -28.23
C SER A 242 -3.90 -1.63 -27.91
N GLN A 243 -5.19 -1.56 -28.22
CA GLN A 243 -6.03 -0.42 -27.90
C GLN A 243 -6.11 -0.15 -26.39
N ARG A 244 -6.21 -1.21 -25.58
CA ARG A 244 -6.25 -1.09 -24.13
C ARG A 244 -4.94 -0.53 -23.59
N LEU A 245 -3.81 -0.97 -24.12
CA LEU A 245 -2.49 -0.48 -23.74
C LEU A 245 -2.31 1.00 -24.09
N ASP A 246 -2.70 1.41 -25.30
CA ASP A 246 -2.61 2.80 -25.77
C ASP A 246 -3.44 3.75 -24.90
N THR A 247 -4.58 3.28 -24.40
CA THR A 247 -5.48 4.07 -23.55
C THR A 247 -5.16 3.96 -22.06
N LEU A 248 -4.28 3.04 -21.63
CA LEU A 248 -4.06 2.72 -20.21
C LEU A 248 -3.55 3.92 -19.39
N ALA A 249 -2.71 4.76 -19.99
CA ALA A 249 -2.15 5.93 -19.32
C ALA A 249 -3.18 7.06 -19.11
N GLN A 250 -4.20 7.16 -19.97
CA GLN A 250 -5.26 8.17 -19.88
C GLN A 250 -6.48 7.66 -19.11
N ILE A 251 -6.81 6.38 -19.30
CA ILE A 251 -7.95 5.70 -18.69
C ILE A 251 -7.41 4.51 -17.88
N PRO A 252 -6.83 4.78 -16.69
CA PRO A 252 -6.35 3.71 -15.82
C PRO A 252 -7.54 2.89 -15.32
N SER A 253 -7.29 1.60 -15.06
CA SER A 253 -8.29 0.69 -14.51
C SER A 253 -8.93 1.27 -13.23
N PRO A 254 -10.27 1.37 -13.13
CA PRO A 254 -10.94 1.79 -11.90
C PRO A 254 -10.56 0.91 -10.70
N ARG A 255 -10.37 -0.39 -10.90
CA ARG A 255 -9.95 -1.31 -9.83
C ARG A 255 -8.53 -1.05 -9.33
N ILE A 256 -7.63 -0.60 -10.21
CA ILE A 256 -6.29 -0.14 -9.79
C ILE A 256 -6.41 1.18 -9.04
N GLN A 257 -7.31 2.08 -9.47
CA GLN A 257 -7.54 3.33 -8.74
C GLN A 257 -8.05 3.04 -7.31
N ASP A 258 -9.04 2.16 -7.14
CA ASP A 258 -9.56 1.77 -5.83
C ASP A 258 -8.49 1.15 -4.92
N LEU A 259 -7.58 0.35 -5.50
CA LEU A 259 -6.45 -0.25 -4.79
C LEU A 259 -5.52 0.80 -4.18
N LEU A 260 -5.28 1.89 -4.91
CA LEU A 260 -4.37 2.98 -4.51
C LEU A 260 -5.07 4.04 -3.66
N ARG A 261 -6.37 4.27 -3.91
CA ARG A 261 -7.19 5.34 -3.33
C ARG A 261 -7.09 5.41 -1.81
N LYS A 262 -7.19 4.26 -1.14
CA LYS A 262 -7.10 4.18 0.34
C LYS A 262 -5.81 4.78 0.91
N SER A 263 -4.68 4.62 0.21
CA SER A 263 -3.40 5.16 0.66
C SER A 263 -3.25 6.64 0.34
N TYR A 264 -3.89 7.12 -0.73
CA TYR A 264 -3.93 8.55 -1.07
C TYR A 264 -4.85 9.35 -0.14
N ASP A 265 -6.01 8.80 0.23
CA ASP A 265 -6.98 9.50 1.08
C ASP A 265 -6.44 9.76 2.50
N GLU A 266 -5.40 9.04 2.94
CA GLU A 266 -4.71 9.23 4.23
C GLU A 266 -3.63 10.31 4.21
N LEU A 267 -3.38 10.93 3.06
CA LEU A 267 -2.46 12.05 2.96
C LEU A 267 -3.12 13.32 3.53
N SER A 268 -2.31 14.14 4.21
CA SER A 268 -2.69 15.51 4.53
C SER A 268 -2.84 16.33 3.25
N GLU A 269 -3.44 17.51 3.34
CA GLU A 269 -3.60 18.42 2.20
C GLU A 269 -2.24 18.75 1.55
N GLN A 270 -1.24 19.10 2.37
CA GLN A 270 0.12 19.41 1.91
C GLN A 270 0.79 18.22 1.22
N GLN A 271 0.62 17.01 1.77
CA GLN A 271 1.16 15.79 1.17
C GLN A 271 0.47 15.47 -0.17
N ARG A 272 -0.83 15.73 -0.31
CA ARG A 272 -1.55 15.55 -1.58
C ARG A 272 -1.05 16.52 -2.64
N GLU A 273 -0.80 17.77 -2.26
CA GLU A 273 -0.22 18.77 -3.16
C GLU A 273 1.18 18.37 -3.62
N ALA A 274 2.06 18.00 -2.69
CA ALA A 274 3.40 17.49 -3.01
C ALA A 274 3.33 16.26 -3.94
N PHE A 275 2.41 15.33 -3.67
CA PHE A 275 2.18 14.16 -4.53
C PHE A 275 1.83 14.55 -5.97
N PHE A 276 0.94 15.53 -6.16
CA PHE A 276 0.60 16.04 -7.49
C PHE A 276 1.77 16.70 -8.19
N VAL A 277 2.51 17.56 -7.49
CA VAL A 277 3.67 18.27 -8.05
C VAL A 277 4.72 17.27 -8.55
N VAL A 278 5.03 16.24 -7.76
CA VAL A 278 5.92 15.15 -8.17
C VAL A 278 5.36 14.41 -9.38
N ALA A 279 4.09 14.00 -9.34
CA ALA A 279 3.49 13.20 -10.40
C ALA A 279 3.43 13.91 -11.76
N CYS A 280 3.22 15.22 -11.74
CA CYS A 280 3.00 16.03 -12.94
C CYS A 280 4.31 16.57 -13.53
N PHE A 281 5.24 17.01 -12.68
CA PHE A 281 6.39 17.82 -13.12
C PHE A 281 7.75 17.20 -12.79
N PHE A 282 7.85 16.45 -11.70
CA PHE A 282 9.15 16.04 -11.14
C PHE A 282 9.31 14.53 -10.99
N ARG A 283 8.71 13.77 -11.92
CA ARG A 283 9.02 12.36 -12.04
C ARG A 283 10.49 12.20 -12.45
N SER A 284 11.26 11.54 -11.61
CA SER A 284 12.72 11.37 -11.74
C SER A 284 13.50 12.69 -11.59
N GLY A 285 12.90 13.70 -10.93
CA GLY A 285 13.51 14.99 -10.62
C GLY A 285 14.52 14.93 -9.47
N ASP A 286 15.36 15.95 -9.36
CA ASP A 286 16.33 16.10 -8.26
C ASP A 286 15.62 16.28 -6.91
N GLU A 287 15.98 15.46 -5.92
CA GLU A 287 15.31 15.43 -4.62
C GLU A 287 15.40 16.77 -3.90
N TYR A 288 16.59 17.37 -3.85
CA TYR A 288 16.80 18.62 -3.12
C TYR A 288 15.98 19.75 -3.75
N TYR A 289 16.00 19.85 -5.08
CA TYR A 289 15.20 20.84 -5.79
C TYR A 289 13.71 20.64 -5.54
N VAL A 290 13.20 19.42 -5.65
CA VAL A 290 11.77 19.15 -5.42
C VAL A 290 11.38 19.51 -3.98
N ARG A 291 12.19 19.14 -2.99
CA ARG A 291 11.95 19.51 -1.59
C ARG A 291 11.91 21.02 -1.39
N SER A 292 12.82 21.78 -2.00
CA SER A 292 12.81 23.24 -1.92
C SER A 292 11.54 23.90 -2.47
N LEU A 293 10.79 23.20 -3.32
CA LEU A 293 9.55 23.70 -3.92
C LEU A 293 8.30 23.32 -3.14
N VAL A 294 8.27 22.13 -2.54
CA VAL A 294 7.03 21.54 -2.00
C VAL A 294 7.07 21.29 -0.50
N ASP A 295 8.25 21.18 0.12
CA ASP A 295 8.32 20.99 1.56
C ASP A 295 7.95 22.33 2.24
N SER A 296 7.11 22.26 3.27
CA SER A 296 6.69 23.46 4.01
C SER A 296 7.82 24.09 4.83
N ALA A 297 8.83 23.28 5.17
CA ALA A 297 10.02 23.72 5.87
C ALA A 297 11.20 23.88 4.91
N ASP A 298 12.03 24.89 5.18
CA ASP A 298 13.23 25.16 4.40
C ASP A 298 14.24 24.00 4.51
N PRO A 299 14.64 23.36 3.38
CA PRO A 299 15.62 22.28 3.37
C PRO A 299 16.98 22.68 3.96
N ASP A 300 17.40 23.94 3.79
CA ASP A 300 18.74 24.40 4.21
C ASP A 300 18.83 24.64 5.72
N ASN A 301 17.69 24.89 6.35
CA ASN A 301 17.55 25.03 7.80
C ASN A 301 16.97 23.76 8.45
N SER A 302 16.88 22.65 7.70
CA SER A 302 16.26 21.42 8.16
C SER A 302 17.17 20.58 9.05
N THR A 303 16.61 20.09 10.15
CA THR A 303 17.16 18.98 10.95
C THR A 303 16.45 17.69 10.55
N ASP A 304 16.91 16.54 11.05
CA ASP A 304 16.23 15.25 10.76
C ASP A 304 14.77 15.21 11.23
N ASP A 305 14.40 16.03 12.23
CA ASP A 305 13.03 16.13 12.77
C ASP A 305 12.15 17.17 12.04
N THR A 306 12.69 17.86 11.04
CA THR A 306 11.94 18.87 10.28
C THR A 306 10.90 18.19 9.39
N ALA A 307 9.67 18.70 9.41
CA ALA A 307 8.59 18.22 8.55
C ALA A 307 9.00 18.28 7.08
N SER A 308 8.76 17.19 6.35
CA SER A 308 9.07 17.07 4.93
C SER A 308 8.03 16.20 4.26
N GLU A 309 7.22 16.83 3.43
CA GLU A 309 6.17 16.19 2.65
C GLU A 309 6.75 15.16 1.68
N ILE A 310 7.92 15.40 1.10
CA ILE A 310 8.60 14.43 0.22
C ILE A 310 9.07 13.20 0.99
N ARG A 311 9.65 13.36 2.18
CA ARG A 311 10.03 12.22 3.02
C ARG A 311 8.81 11.44 3.48
N ASP A 312 7.73 12.12 3.86
CA ASP A 312 6.46 11.49 4.24
C ASP A 312 5.86 10.66 3.11
N LEU A 313 5.89 11.17 1.87
CA LEU A 313 5.42 10.43 0.69
C LEU A 313 6.28 9.19 0.41
N ALA A 314 7.60 9.29 0.61
CA ALA A 314 8.52 8.17 0.47
C ALA A 314 8.28 7.10 1.55
N ASP A 315 8.06 7.51 2.80
CA ASP A 315 7.77 6.58 3.89
C ASP A 315 6.40 5.92 3.76
N LYS A 316 5.42 6.61 3.17
CA LYS A 316 4.12 6.04 2.79
C LYS A 316 4.15 5.24 1.47
N LEU A 317 5.32 5.11 0.84
CA LEU A 317 5.56 4.28 -0.36
C LEU A 317 4.76 4.74 -1.60
N LEU A 318 4.51 6.05 -1.70
CA LEU A 318 3.94 6.66 -2.91
C LEU A 318 5.02 7.05 -3.93
N ILE A 319 6.20 7.36 -3.42
CA ILE A 319 7.41 7.65 -4.19
C ILE A 319 8.59 6.86 -3.60
N SER A 320 9.71 6.86 -4.31
CA SER A 320 10.99 6.36 -3.81
C SER A 320 12.07 7.38 -4.08
N ILE A 321 12.99 7.53 -3.14
CA ILE A 321 14.15 8.40 -3.29
C ILE A 321 15.36 7.50 -3.52
N SER A 322 16.01 7.66 -4.66
CA SER A 322 17.19 6.87 -5.02
C SER A 322 18.19 7.73 -5.77
N SER A 323 19.46 7.67 -5.37
CA SER A 323 20.55 8.41 -6.04
C SER A 323 20.27 9.91 -6.17
N GLY A 324 19.68 10.52 -5.13
CA GLY A 324 19.32 11.94 -5.12
C GLY A 324 18.14 12.30 -6.02
N ARG A 325 17.35 11.32 -6.48
CA ARG A 325 16.19 11.55 -7.35
C ARG A 325 14.90 11.03 -6.75
N VAL A 326 13.82 11.76 -6.99
CA VAL A 326 12.45 11.37 -6.66
C VAL A 326 11.85 10.56 -7.81
N GLU A 327 11.59 9.28 -7.55
CA GLU A 327 10.98 8.35 -8.50
C GLU A 327 9.54 8.03 -8.11
N MET A 328 8.65 7.97 -9.10
CA MET A 328 7.24 7.62 -8.90
C MET A 328 6.85 6.42 -9.78
N HIS A 329 6.18 5.44 -9.16
CA HIS A 329 5.69 4.27 -9.88
C HIS A 329 4.60 4.64 -10.90
N ASP A 330 4.57 3.97 -12.05
CA ASP A 330 3.57 4.19 -13.11
C ASP A 330 2.11 4.13 -12.65
N LEU A 331 1.77 3.20 -11.74
CA LEU A 331 0.46 3.12 -11.12
C LEU A 331 0.08 4.40 -10.33
N TRP A 332 1.03 4.99 -9.59
CA TRP A 332 0.80 6.26 -8.89
C TRP A 332 0.70 7.45 -9.85
N SER A 333 1.56 7.46 -10.88
CA SER A 333 1.57 8.53 -11.89
C SER A 333 0.27 8.56 -12.69
N THR A 334 -0.25 7.41 -13.13
CA THR A 334 -1.54 7.32 -13.83
C THR A 334 -2.71 7.63 -12.92
N PHE A 335 -2.66 7.20 -11.65
CA PHE A 335 -3.64 7.59 -10.65
C PHE A 335 -3.72 9.11 -10.46
N ALA A 336 -2.57 9.79 -10.34
CA ALA A 336 -2.51 11.24 -10.26
C ALA A 336 -3.11 11.93 -11.50
N LYS A 337 -2.75 11.48 -12.71
CA LYS A 337 -3.32 12.01 -13.97
C LYS A 337 -4.83 11.89 -14.01
N LYS A 338 -5.38 10.77 -13.54
CA LYS A 338 -6.83 10.56 -13.49
C LYS A 338 -7.50 11.50 -12.49
N LEU A 339 -6.91 11.70 -11.31
CA LEU A 339 -7.42 12.65 -10.33
C LEU A 339 -7.45 14.08 -10.91
N GLY A 340 -6.36 14.53 -11.53
CA GLY A 340 -6.29 15.84 -12.19
C GLY A 340 -7.38 16.03 -13.25
N SER A 341 -7.58 15.01 -14.10
CA SER A 341 -8.63 15.02 -15.13
C SER A 341 -10.04 15.17 -14.54
N SER A 342 -10.33 14.52 -13.41
CA SER A 342 -11.61 14.65 -12.72
C SER A 342 -11.82 16.05 -12.15
N PHE A 343 -10.80 16.64 -11.52
CA PHE A 343 -10.89 18.00 -10.97
C PHE A 343 -11.14 19.07 -12.05
N SER A 344 -10.53 18.93 -13.23
CA SER A 344 -10.79 19.83 -14.36
C SER A 344 -12.21 19.75 -14.91
N ALA A 345 -12.86 18.59 -14.80
CA ALA A 345 -14.24 18.40 -15.28
C ALA A 345 -15.28 18.98 -14.30
N GLU A 346 -14.96 19.04 -12.99
CA GLU A 346 -15.86 19.52 -11.93
C GLU A 346 -15.80 21.05 -11.73
N SER A 347 -14.73 21.72 -12.17
CA SER A 347 -14.56 23.17 -12.00
C SER A 347 -15.43 23.97 -12.98
N SER A 348 -16.67 24.27 -12.60
CA SER A 348 -17.57 25.18 -13.33
C SER A 348 -17.21 26.68 -13.21
N GLN A 349 -16.17 27.02 -12.43
CA GLN A 349 -15.82 28.40 -12.03
C GLN A 349 -14.42 28.86 -12.48
N GLY A 350 -13.89 28.34 -13.59
CA GLY A 350 -12.72 28.93 -14.26
C GLY A 350 -11.35 28.74 -13.59
N ASN A 351 -11.27 28.04 -12.47
CA ASN A 351 -10.01 27.60 -11.87
C ASN A 351 -9.60 26.24 -12.46
N TYR A 352 -9.04 26.27 -13.67
CA TYR A 352 -8.39 25.09 -14.23
C TYR A 352 -7.07 24.88 -13.51
N MET A 353 -7.01 23.85 -12.67
CA MET A 353 -5.73 23.37 -12.18
C MET A 353 -5.05 22.62 -13.34
N ILE A 354 -3.77 22.91 -13.57
CA ILE A 354 -3.01 22.45 -14.74
C ILE A 354 -2.14 21.29 -14.29
N TRP A 355 -2.30 20.13 -14.91
CA TRP A 355 -1.76 18.86 -14.40
C TRP A 355 -0.83 18.15 -15.37
N ASP A 356 -0.69 18.64 -16.60
CA ASP A 356 0.19 18.07 -17.60
C ASP A 356 0.99 19.15 -18.34
N HIS A 357 2.20 18.77 -18.73
CA HIS A 357 3.18 19.68 -19.31
C HIS A 357 2.72 20.23 -20.67
N ASP A 358 1.94 19.49 -21.46
CA ASP A 358 1.52 19.93 -22.80
C ASP A 358 0.39 20.94 -22.72
N THR A 359 -0.59 20.71 -21.84
CA THR A 359 -1.62 21.69 -21.47
C THR A 359 -0.97 22.93 -20.86
N PHE A 360 0.05 22.77 -20.01
CA PHE A 360 0.83 23.89 -19.49
C PHE A 360 1.55 24.66 -20.61
N ALA A 361 2.33 23.98 -21.45
CA ALA A 361 3.13 24.59 -22.51
C ALA A 361 2.26 25.27 -23.57
N SER A 362 1.10 24.69 -23.90
CA SER A 362 0.14 25.28 -24.83
C SER A 362 -0.59 26.48 -24.23
N MET A 363 -0.91 26.47 -22.94
CA MET A 363 -1.47 27.63 -22.23
C MET A 363 -0.44 28.73 -21.95
N ALA A 364 0.84 28.40 -21.78
CA ALA A 364 1.93 29.37 -21.64
C ALA A 364 2.27 30.07 -22.96
N LYS A 365 2.19 29.35 -24.09
CA LYS A 365 2.42 29.90 -25.44
C LYS A 365 1.30 30.83 -25.90
N ASN A 366 0.06 30.55 -25.50
CA ASN A 366 -1.04 31.47 -25.67
C ASN A 366 -0.97 32.52 -24.55
N LYS A 367 -0.71 33.80 -24.84
CA LYS A 367 -0.67 34.92 -23.84
C LYS A 367 -2.00 35.17 -23.08
N ARG A 368 -2.86 34.16 -22.95
CA ARG A 368 -4.21 34.17 -22.39
C ARG A 368 -4.29 33.73 -20.93
N MET A 369 -3.16 33.58 -20.24
CA MET A 369 -3.19 33.52 -18.78
C MET A 369 -3.35 34.94 -18.23
N ARG A 370 -4.58 35.28 -17.83
CA ARG A 370 -4.80 36.44 -16.98
C ARG A 370 -4.16 36.13 -15.64
N PHE A 371 -3.00 36.72 -15.39
CA PHE A 371 -2.50 36.91 -14.04
C PHE A 371 -3.61 37.59 -13.24
N VAL A 372 -4.16 36.92 -12.23
CA VAL A 372 -4.94 37.60 -11.20
C VAL A 372 -3.93 38.35 -10.34
N ASN A 373 -3.43 39.47 -10.87
CA ASN A 373 -2.75 40.47 -10.08
C ASN A 373 -3.82 41.19 -9.27
N GLN A 374 -3.88 40.95 -7.96
CA GLN A 374 -4.43 41.97 -7.07
C GLN A 374 -3.41 43.10 -6.94
N THR A 375 -3.63 44.09 -7.81
CA THR A 375 -3.46 45.53 -7.66
C THR A 375 -2.08 46.14 -7.38
N ARG A 376 -1.73 47.01 -8.32
CA ARG A 376 -0.67 48.02 -8.29
C ARG A 376 -0.99 49.09 -7.23
N LYS A 377 0.03 49.38 -6.41
CA LYS A 377 0.39 50.64 -5.71
C LYS A 377 -0.32 51.06 -4.40
N ASN A 378 0.58 51.32 -3.44
CA ASN A 378 0.54 52.29 -2.35
C ASN A 378 -0.45 52.02 -1.21
N ASP A 379 0.02 51.35 -0.16
CA ASP A 379 0.33 52.03 1.10
C ASP A 379 1.09 51.07 2.04
N GLN A 380 2.22 51.55 2.57
CA GLN A 380 2.91 50.91 3.68
C GLN A 380 2.11 51.18 4.96
N SER A 381 2.09 50.18 5.85
CA SER A 381 1.41 50.11 7.15
C SER A 381 -0.06 49.69 7.09
N ASN A 382 -0.37 48.61 7.83
CA ASN A 382 -1.68 47.99 8.07
C ASN A 382 -2.16 46.87 7.12
N LEU A 383 -1.40 45.76 7.08
CA LEU A 383 -1.97 44.42 6.82
C LEU A 383 -1.15 43.37 7.60
N LYS A 384 -1.29 43.39 8.92
CA LYS A 384 -0.84 42.29 9.80
C LYS A 384 -1.96 41.37 10.26
N ASN A 385 -3.20 41.62 9.87
CA ASN A 385 -4.35 40.77 10.19
C ASN A 385 -5.32 40.79 9.00
N SER A 386 -5.77 39.62 8.54
CA SER A 386 -6.69 39.37 7.41
C SER A 386 -6.04 39.27 6.01
N VAL A 387 -5.56 38.07 5.63
CA VAL A 387 -6.03 37.27 4.47
C VAL A 387 -5.45 35.85 4.65
N SER A 388 -6.26 34.98 5.24
CA SER A 388 -6.14 33.53 5.19
C SER A 388 -7.22 33.08 4.21
N SER A 389 -6.93 33.05 2.91
CA SER A 389 -7.79 32.40 1.92
C SER A 389 -7.14 32.34 0.53
N VAL A 390 -6.87 31.11 0.11
CA VAL A 390 -6.89 30.64 -1.29
C VAL A 390 -5.82 31.26 -2.22
N ILE A 391 -4.56 30.86 -2.02
CA ILE A 391 -3.62 30.68 -3.13
C ILE A 391 -3.29 29.19 -3.15
N ASN A 392 -3.84 28.47 -4.13
CA ASN A 392 -3.59 27.05 -4.33
C ASN A 392 -2.09 26.87 -4.63
N PRO A 393 -1.34 26.00 -3.94
CA PRO A 393 0.10 25.81 -4.15
C PRO A 393 0.48 25.38 -5.56
N CYS A 394 -0.43 24.80 -6.35
CA CYS A 394 -0.23 24.59 -7.78
C CYS A 394 0.00 25.93 -8.55
N TYR A 395 -0.60 27.03 -8.07
CA TYR A 395 -0.38 28.40 -8.57
C TYR A 395 0.92 29.04 -8.04
N ALA A 396 1.50 28.54 -6.94
CA ALA A 396 2.79 29.02 -6.43
C ALA A 396 3.96 28.34 -7.15
N VAL A 397 3.88 27.02 -7.38
CA VAL A 397 4.81 26.29 -8.25
C VAL A 397 4.85 26.89 -9.66
N PHE A 398 3.70 27.38 -10.14
CA PHE A 398 3.55 28.12 -11.39
C PHE A 398 4.38 29.42 -11.47
N LEU A 399 4.66 30.11 -10.36
CA LEU A 399 5.51 31.31 -10.34
C LEU A 399 7.02 30.96 -10.31
N LEU A 400 7.39 29.84 -9.70
CA LEU A 400 8.79 29.41 -9.56
C LEU A 400 9.35 28.72 -10.81
N VAL A 401 8.55 27.97 -11.58
CA VAL A 401 9.00 27.31 -12.82
C VAL A 401 9.25 28.32 -13.97
N LEU A 402 8.72 29.54 -13.86
CA LEU A 402 8.88 30.62 -14.84
C LEU A 402 9.96 31.66 -14.47
N SER A 403 10.63 31.51 -13.33
CA SER A 403 11.77 32.34 -12.89
C SER A 403 13.08 31.60 -13.13
#